data_AF-A0A660Z6A2-F1
#
_entry.id   AF-A0A660Z6A2-F1
#
_cell.length_a   1.000
_cell.length_b   1.000
_cell.length_c   1.000
_cell.angle_alpha   90.00
_cell.angle_beta   90.00
_cell.angle_gamma   90.00
#
_symmetry.space_group_name_H-M   'P 1'
#
loop_
_entity.id
_entity.type
_entity.pdbx_description
1 polymer ?
#
loop_
_entity_poly.entity_id
_entity_poly.type
_entity_poly.pdbx_seq_one_letter_code
_entity_poly.pdbx_strand_id
1 'polypeptide(L)'
;MKMKILIVSISTLIFLLLSCSTSKTSEPYPYGSYLYRSYNFLGDLVGEGTLYISEPDSNIITGNWQIRKIRECLNCGAQFGSGIFSGKIENDSMRINLNPYDVEIDTELKGEFGNGTFDGDWHWTNLAGFGFSGTFKAVRQ
;
A
#
# COMPACT_ATOMS: atom_id res chain seq x y z
N MET A 1 39.71 43.56 -56.21
CA MET A 1 39.25 42.21 -55.81
C MET A 1 38.55 42.35 -54.46
N LYS A 2 37.23 42.11 -54.38
CA LYS A 2 36.41 42.42 -53.20
C LYS A 2 36.41 41.24 -52.23
N MET A 3 36.90 41.46 -51.00
CA MET A 3 36.94 40.48 -49.92
C MET A 3 35.54 40.32 -49.31
N LYS A 4 34.99 39.11 -49.37
CA LYS A 4 33.67 38.79 -48.77
C LYS A 4 33.87 38.46 -47.29
N ILE A 5 33.22 39.26 -46.44
CA ILE A 5 33.10 39.03 -45.00
C ILE A 5 32.17 37.83 -44.79
N LEU A 6 32.70 36.76 -44.17
CA LEU A 6 31.94 35.57 -43.80
C LEU A 6 31.40 35.79 -42.38
N ILE A 7 30.13 36.19 -42.26
CA ILE A 7 29.42 36.25 -40.97
C ILE A 7 28.98 34.82 -40.65
N VAL A 8 29.76 34.13 -39.81
CA VAL A 8 29.38 32.82 -39.28
C VAL A 8 28.49 33.05 -38.06
N SER A 9 27.21 32.72 -38.23
CA SER A 9 26.15 32.82 -37.24
C SER A 9 26.51 32.09 -35.94
N ILE A 10 26.78 32.84 -34.88
CA ILE A 10 26.83 32.37 -33.50
C ILE A 10 25.37 32.26 -33.01
N SER A 11 24.73 31.13 -33.30
CA SER A 11 23.39 30.83 -32.77
C SER A 11 23.27 29.32 -32.52
N THR A 12 24.09 28.81 -31.61
CA THR A 12 24.05 27.39 -31.22
C THR A 12 24.63 27.16 -29.83
N LEU A 13 24.27 27.99 -28.84
CA LEU A 13 24.72 27.73 -27.46
C LEU A 13 23.73 28.19 -26.38
N ILE A 14 22.43 27.94 -26.57
CA ILE A 14 21.42 28.13 -25.50
C ILE A 14 20.38 27.01 -25.58
N PHE A 15 20.79 25.75 -25.33
CA PHE A 15 19.86 24.63 -25.14
C PHE A 15 20.37 23.57 -24.16
N LEU A 16 21.22 23.94 -23.20
CA LEU A 16 21.83 23.01 -22.24
C LEU A 16 21.30 23.07 -20.80
N LEU A 17 20.20 23.77 -20.51
CA LEU A 17 19.69 23.91 -19.13
C LEU A 17 18.22 23.51 -18.95
N LEU A 18 17.76 22.49 -19.66
CA LEU A 18 16.55 21.73 -19.26
C LEU A 18 16.98 20.39 -18.67
N SER A 19 17.74 20.46 -17.58
CA SER A 19 17.91 19.31 -16.69
C SER A 19 16.62 19.14 -15.89
N CYS A 20 15.69 18.38 -16.45
CA CYS A 20 14.50 17.94 -15.74
C CYS A 20 14.92 16.98 -14.62
N SER A 21 15.04 17.48 -13.39
CA SER A 21 15.16 16.63 -12.21
C SER A 21 13.78 16.06 -11.87
N THR A 22 13.36 15.00 -12.57
CA THR A 22 12.23 14.19 -12.08
C THR A 22 12.78 13.17 -11.09
N SER A 23 12.84 13.52 -9.81
CA SER A 23 13.18 12.59 -8.73
C SER A 23 11.91 12.22 -7.94
N LYS A 24 11.24 11.14 -8.35
CA LYS A 24 10.47 10.22 -7.48
C LYS A 24 10.49 8.83 -8.12
N THR A 25 11.65 8.18 -8.05
CA THR A 25 11.79 6.78 -8.48
C THR A 25 12.11 5.92 -7.27
N SER A 26 11.06 5.43 -6.64
CA SER A 26 10.67 4.01 -6.59
C SER A 26 9.76 3.78 -5.37
N GLU A 27 8.76 2.91 -5.49
CA GLU A 27 8.22 2.17 -4.35
C GLU A 27 8.88 0.78 -4.26
N PRO A 28 9.95 0.61 -3.47
CA PRO A 28 10.38 -0.70 -3.00
C PRO A 28 11.02 -0.50 -1.61
N TYR A 29 10.36 -0.78 -0.51
CA TYR A 29 9.80 -2.04 -0.08
C TYR A 29 9.13 -1.65 1.24
N PRO A 30 7.99 -2.25 1.61
CA PRO A 30 7.12 -3.13 0.85
C PRO A 30 5.90 -2.35 0.36
N TYR A 31 6.10 -1.26 -0.38
CA TYR A 31 5.02 -0.43 -0.92
C TYR A 31 4.56 -0.93 -2.29
N GLY A 32 3.31 -0.65 -2.65
CA GLY A 32 2.70 -1.01 -3.94
C GLY A 32 1.34 -1.70 -3.81
N SER A 33 0.89 -2.30 -4.91
CA SER A 33 -0.38 -3.04 -4.97
C SER A 33 -0.21 -4.50 -4.61
N TYR A 34 -1.18 -5.05 -3.88
CA TYR A 34 -1.21 -6.43 -3.42
C TYR A 34 -2.57 -7.06 -3.69
N LEU A 35 -2.57 -8.32 -4.11
CA LEU A 35 -3.74 -9.19 -4.07
C LEU A 35 -3.92 -9.73 -2.66
N TYR A 36 -5.03 -9.38 -2.03
CA TYR A 36 -5.37 -9.74 -0.67
C TYR A 36 -6.32 -10.93 -0.62
N ARG A 37 -6.08 -11.83 0.34
CA ARG A 37 -6.98 -12.91 0.73
C ARG A 37 -7.04 -13.01 2.24
N SER A 38 -8.24 -13.13 2.81
CA SER A 38 -8.44 -13.42 4.23
C SER A 38 -9.18 -14.72 4.46
N TYR A 39 -8.81 -15.38 5.55
CA TYR A 39 -9.32 -16.68 5.98
C TYR A 39 -9.89 -16.56 7.40
N ASN A 40 -10.98 -17.25 7.70
CA ASN A 40 -11.51 -17.30 9.07
C ASN A 40 -10.64 -18.19 9.98
N PHE A 41 -10.99 -18.27 11.26
CA PHE A 41 -10.29 -19.11 12.24
C PHE A 41 -10.30 -20.62 11.92
N LEU A 42 -11.17 -21.07 11.01
CA LEU A 42 -11.23 -22.45 10.50
C LEU A 42 -10.35 -22.66 9.25
N GLY A 43 -9.75 -21.60 8.70
CA GLY A 43 -8.97 -21.63 7.47
C GLY A 43 -9.79 -21.50 6.19
N ASP A 44 -11.09 -21.20 6.27
CA ASP A 44 -11.91 -20.96 5.10
C ASP A 44 -11.62 -19.60 4.49
N LEU A 45 -11.45 -19.53 3.17
CA LEU A 45 -11.36 -18.27 2.44
C LEU A 45 -12.70 -17.49 2.52
N VAL A 46 -12.64 -16.27 3.04
CA VAL A 46 -13.83 -15.43 3.34
C VAL A 46 -13.79 -14.07 2.66
N GLY A 47 -12.59 -13.54 2.38
CA GLY A 47 -12.39 -12.27 1.70
C GLY A 47 -11.32 -12.35 0.61
N GLU A 48 -11.53 -11.60 -0.48
CA GLU A 48 -10.52 -11.38 -1.51
C GLU A 48 -10.57 -9.93 -1.97
N GLY A 49 -9.43 -9.37 -2.38
CA GLY A 49 -9.40 -7.96 -2.75
C GLY A 49 -8.04 -7.44 -3.14
N THR A 50 -7.89 -6.13 -3.00
CA THR A 50 -6.63 -5.43 -3.19
C THR A 50 -6.28 -4.57 -1.98
N LEU A 51 -4.99 -4.48 -1.68
CA LEU A 51 -4.40 -3.46 -0.83
C LEU A 51 -3.43 -2.64 -1.68
N TYR A 52 -3.49 -1.33 -1.56
CA TYR A 52 -2.46 -0.44 -2.07
C TYR A 52 -1.76 0.19 -0.88
N ILE A 53 -0.45 -0.05 -0.73
CA ILE A 53 0.38 0.46 0.36
C ILE A 53 1.26 1.56 -0.18
N SER A 54 1.29 2.70 0.50
CA SER A 54 2.17 3.83 0.21
C SER A 54 2.86 4.33 1.48
N GLU A 55 4.04 4.90 1.32
CA GLU A 55 4.76 5.61 2.39
C GLU A 55 4.71 7.12 2.12
N PRO A 56 3.69 7.84 2.62
CA PRO A 56 3.64 9.29 2.50
C PRO A 56 4.73 9.98 3.32
N ASP A 57 5.06 9.43 4.50
CA ASP A 57 5.99 9.98 5.49
C ASP A 57 6.80 8.85 6.12
N SER A 58 8.06 9.12 6.46
CA SER A 58 8.94 8.10 7.04
C SER A 58 8.34 7.50 8.32
N ASN A 59 8.20 6.17 8.33
CA ASN A 59 7.66 5.33 9.42
C ASN A 59 6.12 5.22 9.52
N ILE A 60 5.34 5.97 8.74
CA ILE A 60 3.89 5.79 8.67
C ILE A 60 3.52 5.36 7.26
N ILE A 61 2.89 4.20 7.16
CA ILE A 61 2.28 3.76 5.91
C ILE A 61 0.81 4.10 5.90
N THR A 62 0.32 4.52 4.74
CA THR A 62 -1.10 4.69 4.48
C THR A 62 -1.45 4.01 3.18
N GLY A 63 -2.74 3.86 2.93
CA GLY A 63 -3.16 3.26 1.68
C GLY A 63 -4.64 3.08 1.60
N ASN A 64 -5.06 2.39 0.56
CA ASN A 64 -6.46 2.07 0.31
C ASN A 64 -6.64 0.58 0.12
N TRP A 65 -7.84 0.11 0.43
CA TRP A 65 -8.19 -1.29 0.32
C TRP A 65 -9.57 -1.44 -0.32
N GLN A 66 -9.76 -2.55 -1.02
CA GLN A 66 -11.05 -2.97 -1.53
C GLN A 66 -11.14 -4.49 -1.42
N ILE A 67 -11.95 -4.96 -0.48
CA ILE A 67 -12.05 -6.38 -0.11
C ILE A 67 -13.51 -6.81 -0.27
N ARG A 68 -13.77 -7.71 -1.21
CA ARG A 68 -15.08 -8.35 -1.36
C ARG A 68 -15.20 -9.52 -0.39
N LYS A 69 -16.39 -9.66 0.22
CA LYS A 69 -16.79 -10.89 0.89
C LYS A 69 -17.06 -11.95 -0.16
N ILE A 70 -16.42 -13.11 -0.06
CA ILE A 70 -16.65 -14.25 -0.98
C ILE A 70 -17.45 -15.39 -0.34
N ARG A 71 -17.53 -15.41 1.00
CA ARG A 71 -18.30 -16.37 1.78
C ARG A 71 -18.85 -15.67 3.02
N GLU A 72 -20.02 -16.09 3.46
CA GLU A 72 -20.53 -15.63 4.76
C GLU A 72 -19.58 -16.00 5.90
N CYS A 73 -19.30 -15.00 6.73
CA CYS A 73 -18.49 -15.15 7.92
C CYS A 73 -19.07 -14.24 9.00
N LEU A 74 -19.88 -14.83 9.88
CA LEU A 74 -20.52 -14.12 10.99
C LEU A 74 -19.49 -13.51 11.96
N ASN A 75 -18.30 -14.10 12.00
CA ASN A 75 -17.23 -13.79 12.94
C ASN A 75 -16.03 -13.11 12.27
N CYS A 76 -16.21 -12.42 11.14
CA CYS A 76 -15.13 -11.73 10.43
C CYS A 76 -15.16 -10.20 10.59
N GLY A 77 -16.19 -9.66 11.25
CA GLY A 77 -16.28 -8.24 11.54
C GLY A 77 -16.28 -7.34 10.30
N ALA A 78 -15.83 -6.10 10.48
CA ALA A 78 -15.88 -5.03 9.49
C ALA A 78 -14.63 -4.96 8.58
N GLN A 79 -14.29 -6.09 7.94
CA GLN A 79 -13.12 -6.17 7.04
C GLN A 79 -13.48 -6.17 5.53
N PHE A 80 -14.76 -5.99 5.19
CA PHE A 80 -15.25 -6.07 3.82
C PHE A 80 -15.78 -4.72 3.35
N GLY A 81 -15.65 -4.43 2.05
CA GLY A 81 -16.00 -3.15 1.44
C GLY A 81 -14.78 -2.47 0.84
N SER A 82 -14.67 -1.17 1.04
CA SER A 82 -13.51 -0.37 0.63
C SER A 82 -13.24 0.73 1.64
N GLY A 83 -11.99 1.13 1.78
CA GLY A 83 -11.62 2.18 2.71
C GLY A 83 -10.15 2.56 2.59
N ILE A 84 -9.68 3.28 3.60
CA ILE A 84 -8.26 3.60 3.78
C ILE A 84 -7.73 2.91 5.02
N PHE A 85 -6.42 2.73 5.09
CA PHE A 85 -5.75 2.25 6.29
C PHE A 85 -4.61 3.17 6.69
N SER A 86 -4.18 3.05 7.94
CA SER A 86 -2.96 3.66 8.45
C SER A 86 -2.23 2.67 9.34
N GLY A 87 -0.91 2.75 9.38
CA GLY A 87 -0.10 1.93 10.26
C GLY A 87 1.38 2.10 10.01
N LYS A 88 2.15 1.04 10.24
CA LYS A 88 3.61 1.07 10.16
C LYS A 88 4.18 -0.26 9.69
N ILE A 89 5.41 -0.18 9.19
CA ILE A 89 6.24 -1.34 8.83
C ILE A 89 7.59 -1.16 9.50
N GLU A 90 7.97 -2.11 10.35
CA GLU A 90 9.23 -2.10 11.11
C GLU A 90 9.83 -3.52 11.05
N ASN A 91 11.08 -3.63 10.59
CA ASN A 91 11.79 -4.92 10.49
C ASN A 91 10.97 -6.02 9.79
N ASP A 92 10.43 -5.71 8.62
CA ASP A 92 9.56 -6.60 7.82
C ASP A 92 8.19 -6.92 8.44
N SER A 93 7.93 -6.47 9.66
CA SER A 93 6.65 -6.62 10.34
C SER A 93 5.73 -5.43 10.03
N MET A 94 4.58 -5.70 9.44
CA MET A 94 3.52 -4.74 9.15
C MET A 94 2.43 -4.81 10.22
N ARG A 95 1.98 -3.63 10.66
CA ARG A 95 0.78 -3.47 11.48
C ARG A 95 -0.05 -2.31 10.93
N ILE A 96 -1.23 -2.60 10.40
CA ILE A 96 -2.16 -1.58 9.83
C ILE A 96 -3.57 -1.73 10.39
N ASN A 97 -4.24 -0.60 10.60
CA ASN A 97 -5.66 -0.51 10.95
C ASN A 97 -6.46 -0.12 9.70
N LEU A 98 -7.42 -0.96 9.29
CA LEU A 98 -8.25 -0.82 8.09
C LEU A 98 -9.38 0.20 8.22
N ASN A 99 -9.63 0.72 9.43
CA ASN A 99 -10.66 1.70 9.73
C ASN A 99 -10.11 2.75 10.73
N PRO A 100 -9.06 3.51 10.36
CA PRO A 100 -8.30 4.35 11.29
C PRO A 100 -9.06 5.55 11.88
N TYR A 101 -10.31 5.79 11.44
CA TYR A 101 -11.17 6.87 11.93
C TYR A 101 -12.41 6.38 12.67
N ASP A 102 -12.58 5.06 12.80
CA ASP A 102 -13.64 4.45 13.58
C ASP A 102 -13.10 4.15 14.98
N VAL A 103 -13.74 4.68 16.02
CA VAL A 103 -13.33 4.51 17.42
C VAL A 103 -14.08 3.37 18.10
N GLU A 104 -15.14 2.85 17.49
CA GLU A 104 -15.97 1.78 18.04
C GLU A 104 -15.50 0.40 17.60
N ILE A 105 -14.84 0.33 16.44
CA ILE A 105 -14.38 -0.89 15.80
C ILE A 105 -12.92 -0.72 15.42
N ASP A 106 -12.11 -1.75 15.61
CA ASP A 106 -10.73 -1.80 15.13
C ASP A 106 -10.51 -3.09 14.34
N THR A 107 -10.12 -2.95 13.07
CA THR A 107 -9.78 -4.06 12.18
C THR A 107 -8.31 -3.95 11.81
N GLU A 108 -7.49 -4.75 12.47
CA GLU A 108 -6.05 -4.70 12.35
C GLU A 108 -5.51 -5.87 11.52
N LEU A 109 -4.55 -5.59 10.64
CA LEU A 109 -3.72 -6.61 9.98
C LEU A 109 -2.31 -6.55 10.57
N LYS A 110 -1.82 -7.70 11.05
CA LYS A 110 -0.45 -7.91 11.49
C LYS A 110 0.20 -8.98 10.62
N GLY A 111 1.27 -8.68 9.90
CA GLY A 111 1.91 -9.70 9.06
C GLY A 111 3.37 -9.42 8.77
N GLU A 112 4.09 -10.47 8.41
CA GLU A 112 5.51 -10.43 8.09
C GLU A 112 5.69 -10.42 6.57
N PHE A 113 6.57 -9.56 6.07
CA PHE A 113 6.92 -9.51 4.67
C PHE A 113 8.05 -10.49 4.34
N GLY A 114 7.82 -11.31 3.32
CA GLY A 114 8.85 -12.15 2.75
C GLY A 114 8.48 -12.57 1.34
N ASN A 115 9.46 -12.59 0.43
CA ASN A 115 9.27 -13.06 -0.95
C ASN A 115 8.08 -12.38 -1.67
N GLY A 116 7.91 -11.06 -1.49
CA GLY A 116 6.83 -10.32 -2.14
C GLY A 116 5.44 -10.53 -1.52
N THR A 117 5.35 -11.17 -0.36
CA THR A 117 4.09 -11.53 0.30
C THR A 117 4.10 -11.06 1.74
N PHE A 118 2.98 -10.48 2.19
CA PHE A 118 2.66 -10.41 3.61
C PHE A 118 1.85 -11.64 4.00
N ASP A 119 2.27 -12.30 5.09
CA ASP A 119 1.54 -13.40 5.71
C ASP A 119 1.34 -13.08 7.19
N GLY A 120 0.14 -13.30 7.72
CA GLY A 120 -0.13 -13.05 9.12
C GLY A 120 -1.61 -13.11 9.49
N ASP A 121 -1.98 -12.33 10.49
CA ASP A 121 -3.28 -12.38 11.13
C ASP A 121 -4.07 -11.09 10.94
N TRP A 122 -5.37 -11.22 10.72
CA TRP A 122 -6.31 -10.13 10.92
C TRP A 122 -6.99 -10.27 12.27
N HIS A 123 -7.27 -9.14 12.91
CA HIS A 123 -7.97 -9.06 14.19
C HIS A 123 -9.05 -8.00 14.08
N TRP A 124 -10.29 -8.38 14.30
CA TRP A 124 -11.39 -7.45 14.46
C TRP A 124 -11.78 -7.39 15.93
N THR A 125 -11.92 -6.18 16.47
CA THR A 125 -12.40 -5.94 17.83
C THR A 125 -13.41 -4.81 17.85
N ASN A 126 -14.27 -4.80 18.87
CA ASN A 126 -15.16 -3.68 19.17
C ASN A 126 -14.80 -3.03 20.52
N LEU A 127 -15.42 -1.87 20.81
CA LEU A 127 -15.20 -1.11 22.05
C LEU A 127 -15.48 -1.92 23.33
N ALA A 128 -16.33 -2.95 23.26
CA ALA A 128 -16.64 -3.83 24.40
C ALA A 128 -15.57 -4.91 24.63
N GLY A 129 -14.50 -4.96 23.82
CA GLY A 129 -13.43 -5.95 23.92
C GLY A 129 -13.76 -7.31 23.31
N PHE A 130 -14.90 -7.45 22.63
CA PHE A 130 -15.22 -8.64 21.86
C PHE A 130 -14.49 -8.59 20.52
N GLY A 131 -13.98 -9.73 20.06
CA GLY A 131 -13.24 -9.78 18.83
C GLY A 131 -13.07 -11.17 18.25
N PHE A 132 -12.63 -11.18 17.00
CA PHE A 132 -12.34 -12.39 16.24
C PHE A 132 -11.06 -12.21 15.45
N SER A 133 -10.45 -13.32 15.08
CA SER A 133 -9.26 -13.34 14.26
C SER A 133 -9.31 -14.44 13.22
N GLY A 134 -8.37 -14.34 12.29
CA GLY A 134 -8.05 -15.34 11.29
C GLY A 134 -6.78 -14.91 10.58
N THR A 135 -6.46 -15.55 9.47
CA THR A 135 -5.22 -15.27 8.74
C THR A 135 -5.46 -14.48 7.46
N PHE A 136 -4.44 -13.82 6.95
CA PHE A 136 -4.46 -13.21 5.63
C PHE A 136 -3.16 -13.46 4.87
N LYS A 137 -3.24 -13.33 3.55
CA LYS A 137 -2.09 -13.22 2.66
C LYS A 137 -2.29 -12.04 1.73
N ALA A 138 -1.26 -11.21 1.57
CA ALA A 138 -1.24 -10.14 0.58
C ALA A 138 -0.03 -10.34 -0.35
N VAL A 139 -0.28 -10.69 -1.61
CA VAL A 139 0.77 -11.01 -2.60
C VAL A 139 0.97 -9.83 -3.54
N ARG A 140 2.20 -9.34 -3.66
CA ARG A 140 2.56 -8.22 -4.54
C ARG A 140 2.15 -8.48 -5.98
N GLN A 141 1.60 -7.46 -6.64
CA GLN A 141 1.27 -7.45 -8.07
C GLN A 141 2.44 -6.97 -8.95
#